data_AF-A0A6S7G0Y5-F1
#
_entry.id   AF-A0A6S7G0Y5-F1
#
_cell.length_a   1.000
_cell.length_b   1.000
_cell.length_c   1.000
_cell.angle_alpha   90.00
_cell.angle_beta   90.00
_cell.angle_gamma   90.00
#
_symmetry.space_group_name_H-M   'P 1'
#
loop_
_entity.id
_entity.type
_entity.pdbx_description
1 polymer ?
#
loop_
_entity_poly.entity_id
_entity_poly.type
_entity_poly.pdbx_seq_one_letter_code
_entity_poly.pdbx_strand_id
1 'polypeptide(L)'
;MQVKPCHLNSTNLSHLGAVLDVAEKLDATSLLKPFNWYVGEDKSLGRPPFTVVVDVVTSHGWFKVIARNPTALHAAWKGEGNFGEKSIDKQAQEYVSASQQNEANFLTPKVTFVFTQGITEDLAECLLSCGVSLQCEILPNPGCDNLKNDDISVNNQLGETVVPECNKINLDVTAMIALVSALTNGSCNFQFQDQILSEQAERERENPVLPHLNKVLEGKELFACSLAISSFQSILDMLGGPNEKERARHLLSKVTEVSDDPSKRTQELSSSARIKTRPKIVFGTGDKLQAVTITSNGSFVRAAREQGVEFAVFLHEPRALTENKEQFATLV
;
A
#
# COMPACT_ATOMS: atom_id res chain seq x y z
N MET A 1 6.96 20.49 -46.15
CA MET A 1 6.25 19.27 -45.69
C MET A 1 5.55 19.66 -44.38
N GLN A 2 4.24 19.92 -44.42
CA GLN A 2 3.48 20.24 -43.20
C GLN A 2 3.14 18.93 -42.49
N VAL A 3 3.74 18.72 -41.32
CA VAL A 3 3.38 17.60 -40.44
C VAL A 3 1.99 17.92 -39.87
N LYS A 4 0.97 17.14 -40.23
CA LYS A 4 -0.38 17.30 -39.65
C LYS A 4 -0.31 17.01 -38.13
N PRO A 5 -1.10 17.69 -37.29
CA PRO A 5 -1.12 17.45 -35.84
C PRO A 5 -1.37 15.98 -35.45
N CYS A 6 -2.14 15.25 -36.26
CA CYS A 6 -2.37 13.81 -36.07
C CYS A 6 -1.13 12.91 -36.24
N HIS A 7 -0.05 13.42 -36.86
CA HIS A 7 1.25 12.73 -36.95
C HIS A 7 2.17 13.04 -35.76
N LEU A 8 1.82 14.02 -34.93
CA LEU A 8 2.50 14.34 -33.66
C LEU A 8 1.74 13.76 -32.44
N ASN A 9 0.43 13.53 -32.58
CA ASN A 9 -0.41 12.92 -31.55
C ASN A 9 -0.24 11.39 -31.53
N SER A 10 0.77 10.93 -30.80
CA SER A 10 0.90 9.51 -30.46
C SER A 10 -0.17 9.11 -29.46
N THR A 11 -0.92 8.04 -29.75
CA THR A 11 -1.89 7.44 -28.81
C THR A 11 -1.24 7.01 -27.50
N ASN A 12 0.07 6.72 -27.52
CA ASN A 12 0.84 6.40 -26.32
C ASN A 12 1.07 7.64 -25.45
N LEU A 13 1.29 8.82 -26.05
CA LEU A 13 1.46 10.07 -25.28
C LEU A 13 0.15 10.49 -24.63
N SER A 14 -0.98 10.37 -25.34
CA SER A 14 -2.29 10.64 -24.74
C SER A 14 -2.64 9.67 -23.62
N HIS A 15 -2.27 8.40 -23.75
CA HIS A 15 -2.47 7.41 -22.69
C HIS A 15 -1.58 7.71 -21.47
N LEU A 16 -0.29 7.99 -21.67
CA LEU A 16 0.63 8.34 -20.59
C LEU A 16 0.21 9.62 -19.86
N GLY A 17 -0.25 10.64 -20.59
CA GLY A 17 -0.83 11.84 -19.98
C GLY A 17 -2.00 11.51 -19.07
N ALA A 18 -2.95 10.68 -19.55
CA ALA A 18 -4.07 10.24 -18.73
C ALA A 18 -3.64 9.41 -17.50
N VAL A 19 -2.60 8.58 -17.61
CA VAL A 19 -2.05 7.85 -16.46
C VAL A 19 -1.48 8.80 -15.42
N LEU A 20 -0.79 9.85 -15.83
CA LEU A 20 -0.26 10.88 -14.92
C LEU A 20 -1.40 11.67 -14.25
N ASP A 21 -2.42 12.08 -15.02
CA ASP A 21 -3.57 12.80 -14.48
C ASP A 21 -4.30 12.00 -13.39
N VAL A 22 -4.38 10.68 -13.56
CA VAL A 22 -4.95 9.76 -12.56
C VAL A 22 -4.00 9.59 -11.37
N ALA A 23 -2.70 9.45 -11.63
CA ALA A 23 -1.68 9.27 -10.59
C ALA A 23 -1.51 10.51 -9.70
N GLU A 24 -1.66 11.73 -10.21
CA GLU A 24 -1.57 12.96 -9.40
C GLU A 24 -2.76 13.13 -8.45
N LYS A 25 -3.93 12.61 -8.83
CA LYS A 25 -5.16 12.67 -8.04
C LYS A 25 -5.26 11.56 -7.00
N LEU A 26 -4.37 10.57 -7.06
CA LEU A 26 -4.33 9.41 -6.18
C LEU A 26 -2.98 9.37 -5.45
N ASP A 27 -2.93 8.75 -4.27
CA ASP A 27 -1.65 8.52 -3.58
C ASP A 27 -0.93 7.30 -4.20
N ALA A 28 -0.38 7.52 -5.40
CA ALA A 28 0.20 6.46 -6.23
C ALA A 28 1.54 5.95 -5.66
N THR A 29 1.63 4.64 -5.42
CA THR A 29 2.83 3.97 -4.91
C THR A 29 3.72 3.43 -6.03
N SER A 30 3.16 3.14 -7.21
CA SER A 30 3.89 2.66 -8.40
C SER A 30 3.09 2.92 -9.67
N LEU A 31 3.79 3.10 -10.79
CA LEU A 31 3.20 3.25 -12.12
C LEU A 31 3.62 2.10 -13.04
N LEU A 32 2.71 1.69 -13.94
CA LEU A 32 2.95 0.68 -14.97
C LEU A 32 3.58 -0.61 -14.41
N LYS A 33 3.13 -1.05 -13.23
CA LYS A 33 3.72 -2.17 -12.50
C LYS A 33 3.17 -3.50 -13.01
N PRO A 34 4.03 -4.46 -13.41
CA PRO A 34 3.59 -5.80 -13.77
C PRO A 34 3.26 -6.63 -12.51
N PHE A 35 2.16 -7.37 -12.57
CA PHE A 35 1.76 -8.36 -11.57
C PHE A 35 1.54 -9.72 -12.24
N ASN A 36 2.11 -10.75 -11.62
CA ASN A 36 2.03 -12.12 -12.12
C ASN A 36 0.89 -12.87 -11.44
N TRP A 37 0.23 -13.74 -12.20
CA TRP A 37 -0.87 -14.56 -11.70
C TRP A 37 -0.94 -15.89 -12.47
N TYR A 38 -1.59 -16.88 -11.88
CA TYR A 38 -1.70 -18.25 -12.42
C TYR A 38 -3.17 -18.65 -12.59
N VAL A 39 -3.44 -19.48 -13.59
CA VAL A 39 -4.78 -20.06 -13.80
C VAL A 39 -4.83 -21.45 -13.17
N GLY A 40 -5.77 -21.68 -12.25
CA GLY A 40 -5.96 -22.99 -11.62
C GLY A 40 -4.68 -23.55 -11.00
N GLU A 41 -4.28 -24.74 -11.44
CA GLU A 41 -3.10 -25.47 -10.93
C GLU A 41 -1.80 -25.18 -11.72
N ASP A 42 -1.77 -24.15 -12.57
CA ASP A 42 -0.59 -23.86 -13.40
C ASP A 42 0.68 -23.63 -12.55
N LYS A 43 0.54 -23.06 -11.34
CA LYS A 43 1.66 -22.83 -10.42
C LYS A 43 2.28 -24.13 -9.92
N SER A 44 1.48 -25.13 -9.54
CA SER A 44 1.99 -26.43 -9.07
C SER A 44 2.53 -27.28 -10.21
N LEU A 45 2.01 -27.08 -11.42
CA LEU A 45 2.49 -27.72 -12.65
C LEU A 45 3.75 -27.06 -13.24
N GLY A 46 4.28 -26.00 -12.62
CA GLY A 46 5.49 -25.31 -13.07
C GLY A 46 5.32 -24.54 -14.38
N ARG A 47 4.09 -24.19 -14.77
CA ARG A 47 3.80 -23.39 -15.97
C ARG A 47 4.16 -21.92 -15.72
N PRO A 48 4.50 -21.16 -16.78
CA PRO A 48 4.80 -19.74 -16.64
C PRO A 48 3.55 -18.96 -16.19
N PRO A 49 3.70 -17.91 -15.36
CA PRO A 49 2.58 -17.06 -14.99
C PRO A 49 2.11 -16.21 -16.17
N PHE A 50 0.86 -15.78 -16.09
CA PHE A 50 0.34 -14.65 -16.86
C PHE A 50 0.71 -13.34 -16.17
N THR A 51 0.79 -12.26 -16.92
CA THR A 51 1.14 -10.93 -16.40
C THR A 51 0.10 -9.90 -16.79
N VAL A 52 -0.38 -9.12 -15.81
CA VAL A 52 -1.15 -7.89 -16.03
C VAL A 52 -0.27 -6.69 -15.68
N VAL A 53 -0.29 -5.65 -16.50
CA VAL A 53 0.44 -4.40 -16.21
C VAL A 53 -0.56 -3.36 -15.74
N VAL A 54 -0.53 -3.03 -14.45
CA VAL A 54 -1.42 -2.06 -13.79
C VAL A 54 -0.85 -0.66 -13.97
N ASP A 55 -1.66 0.27 -14.45
CA ASP A 55 -1.17 1.60 -14.84
C ASP A 55 -0.85 2.47 -13.63
N VAL A 56 -1.74 2.49 -12.62
CA VAL A 56 -1.51 3.17 -11.34
C VAL A 56 -1.84 2.21 -10.20
N VAL A 57 -0.87 2.02 -9.30
CA VAL A 57 -1.02 1.23 -8.08
C VAL A 57 -1.04 2.18 -6.89
N THR A 58 -1.97 1.97 -5.98
CA THR A 58 -2.04 2.66 -4.68
C THR A 58 -1.87 1.65 -3.55
N SER A 59 -1.85 2.09 -2.30
CA SER A 59 -1.81 1.18 -1.13
C SER A 59 -3.02 0.24 -1.02
N HIS A 60 -4.13 0.56 -1.69
CA HIS A 60 -5.40 -0.17 -1.52
C HIS A 60 -6.09 -0.57 -2.84
N GLY A 61 -5.63 -0.09 -3.99
CA GLY A 61 -6.33 -0.28 -5.26
C GLY A 61 -5.44 -0.25 -6.50
N TRP A 62 -5.93 -0.88 -7.55
CA TRP A 62 -5.32 -0.96 -8.87
C TRP A 62 -6.17 -0.21 -9.88
N PHE A 63 -5.54 0.63 -10.69
CA PHE A 63 -6.24 1.45 -11.67
C PHE A 63 -5.72 1.15 -13.08
N LYS A 64 -6.63 0.80 -13.97
CA LYS A 64 -6.39 0.67 -15.42
C LYS A 64 -6.96 1.89 -16.12
N VAL A 65 -6.12 2.62 -16.83
CA VAL A 65 -6.53 3.81 -17.59
C VAL A 65 -6.81 3.42 -19.04
N ILE A 66 -7.99 3.76 -19.53
CA ILE A 66 -8.48 3.40 -20.85
C ILE A 66 -8.89 4.67 -21.60
N ALA A 67 -8.10 5.01 -22.62
CA ALA A 67 -8.32 6.17 -23.49
C ALA A 67 -8.83 5.76 -24.89
N ARG A 68 -9.51 4.61 -24.98
CA ARG A 68 -10.05 4.09 -26.25
C ARG A 68 -11.43 4.67 -26.54
N ASN A 69 -11.78 4.76 -27.81
CA ASN A 69 -13.10 5.21 -28.24
C ASN A 69 -14.20 4.25 -27.73
N PRO A 70 -15.28 4.75 -27.08
CA PRO A 70 -16.33 3.93 -26.48
C PRO A 70 -17.10 3.06 -27.47
N THR A 71 -17.44 3.59 -28.65
CA THR A 71 -18.15 2.85 -29.70
C THR A 71 -17.30 1.71 -30.24
N ALA A 72 -16.00 1.95 -30.43
CA ALA A 72 -15.05 0.91 -30.85
C ALA A 72 -14.89 -0.18 -29.79
N LEU A 73 -14.87 0.18 -28.50
CA LEU A 73 -14.86 -0.78 -27.40
C LEU A 73 -16.13 -1.64 -27.37
N HIS A 74 -17.29 -1.02 -27.56
CA HIS A 74 -18.58 -1.72 -27.57
C HIS A 74 -18.69 -2.70 -28.75
N ALA A 75 -18.27 -2.28 -29.96
CA ALA A 75 -18.24 -3.14 -31.13
C ALA A 75 -17.28 -4.34 -30.93
N ALA A 76 -16.08 -4.08 -30.40
CA ALA A 76 -15.12 -5.13 -30.10
C ALA A 76 -15.66 -6.14 -29.07
N TRP A 77 -16.38 -5.67 -28.05
CA TRP A 77 -17.05 -6.52 -27.06
C TRP A 77 -18.15 -7.39 -27.68
N LYS A 78 -18.91 -6.87 -28.65
CA LYS A 78 -19.91 -7.63 -29.42
C LYS A 78 -19.31 -8.63 -30.42
N GLY A 79 -17.98 -8.72 -30.51
CA GLY A 79 -17.27 -9.65 -31.40
C GLY A 79 -16.93 -9.07 -32.78
N GLU A 80 -17.12 -7.77 -32.98
CA GLU A 80 -16.76 -7.06 -34.23
C GLU A 80 -15.33 -6.49 -34.19
N GLY A 81 -14.51 -6.95 -33.23
CA GLY A 81 -13.11 -6.54 -33.07
C GLY A 81 -12.16 -7.20 -34.06
N ASN A 82 -10.91 -6.76 -34.06
CA ASN A 82 -9.88 -7.39 -34.89
C ASN A 82 -9.55 -8.80 -34.41
N PHE A 83 -9.17 -9.69 -35.32
CA PHE A 83 -8.76 -11.04 -34.96
C PHE A 83 -7.56 -11.02 -33.99
N GLY A 84 -7.70 -11.70 -32.85
CA GLY A 84 -6.69 -11.73 -31.78
C GLY A 84 -6.77 -10.55 -30.80
N GLU A 85 -7.67 -9.59 -31.01
CA GLU A 85 -7.91 -8.51 -30.07
C GLU A 85 -8.67 -9.04 -28.84
N LYS A 86 -8.11 -8.80 -27.65
CA LYS A 86 -8.75 -9.19 -26.40
C LYS A 86 -9.85 -8.20 -26.06
N SER A 87 -11.03 -8.73 -25.77
CA SER A 87 -12.16 -7.95 -25.30
C SER A 87 -11.93 -7.41 -23.87
N ILE A 88 -12.52 -6.26 -23.57
CA ILE A 88 -12.25 -5.53 -22.32
C ILE A 88 -12.79 -6.26 -21.08
N ASP A 89 -13.86 -7.04 -21.22
CA ASP A 89 -14.43 -7.92 -20.21
C ASP A 89 -13.45 -9.04 -19.82
N LYS A 90 -12.78 -9.66 -20.80
CA LYS A 90 -11.72 -10.65 -20.53
C LYS A 90 -10.55 -10.01 -19.80
N GLN A 91 -10.16 -8.80 -20.20
CA GLN A 91 -9.10 -8.07 -19.48
C GLN A 91 -9.51 -7.75 -18.04
N ALA A 92 -10.77 -7.38 -17.79
CA ALA A 92 -11.29 -7.14 -16.44
C ALA A 92 -11.22 -8.41 -15.58
N GLN A 93 -11.62 -9.56 -16.11
CA GLN A 93 -11.55 -10.85 -15.40
C GLN A 93 -10.11 -11.22 -15.02
N GLU A 94 -9.13 -10.96 -15.89
CA GLU A 94 -7.72 -11.19 -15.58
C GLU A 94 -7.21 -10.28 -14.48
N TYR A 95 -7.61 -9.00 -14.50
CA TYR A 95 -7.26 -8.06 -13.44
C TYR A 95 -7.80 -8.49 -12.09
N VAL A 96 -9.06 -8.92 -12.04
CA VAL A 96 -9.69 -9.43 -10.81
C VAL A 96 -9.02 -10.72 -10.34
N SER A 97 -8.73 -11.65 -11.26
CA SER A 97 -8.02 -12.90 -10.93
C SER A 97 -6.60 -12.62 -10.42
N ALA A 98 -5.91 -11.64 -11.02
CA ALA A 98 -4.58 -11.23 -10.61
C ALA A 98 -4.59 -10.51 -9.26
N SER A 99 -5.56 -9.63 -8.99
CA SER A 99 -5.63 -8.91 -7.72
C SER A 99 -5.88 -9.85 -6.54
N GLN A 100 -6.69 -10.90 -6.73
CA GLN A 100 -6.91 -11.94 -5.73
C GLN A 100 -5.64 -12.72 -5.35
N GLN A 101 -4.66 -12.80 -6.25
CA GLN A 101 -3.38 -13.48 -6.02
C GLN A 101 -2.25 -12.54 -5.56
N ASN A 102 -2.49 -11.23 -5.57
CA ASN A 102 -1.50 -10.20 -5.28
C ASN A 102 -2.06 -9.22 -4.24
N GLU A 103 -2.21 -9.70 -3.00
CA GLU A 103 -2.69 -8.90 -1.88
C GLU A 103 -1.75 -7.72 -1.59
N ALA A 104 -2.33 -6.55 -1.32
CA ALA A 104 -1.64 -5.40 -0.77
C ALA A 104 -2.10 -5.20 0.68
N ASN A 105 -1.18 -5.21 1.63
CA ASN A 105 -1.50 -5.07 3.05
C ASN A 105 -2.56 -6.08 3.56
N PHE A 106 -2.44 -7.34 3.10
CA PHE A 106 -3.37 -8.46 3.39
C PHE A 106 -4.78 -8.29 2.86
N LEU A 107 -4.98 -7.37 1.92
CA LEU A 107 -6.25 -7.12 1.28
C LEU A 107 -6.12 -7.29 -0.23
N THR A 108 -7.14 -7.89 -0.83
CA THR A 108 -7.27 -7.94 -2.29
C THR A 108 -7.46 -6.52 -2.82
N PRO A 109 -6.56 -6.00 -3.68
CA PRO A 109 -6.68 -4.65 -4.21
C PRO A 109 -7.97 -4.49 -5.02
N LYS A 110 -8.68 -3.39 -4.76
CA LYS A 110 -9.87 -3.04 -5.56
C LYS A 110 -9.44 -2.65 -6.96
N VAL A 111 -9.95 -3.34 -7.98
CA VAL A 111 -9.68 -3.04 -9.38
C VAL A 111 -10.65 -1.98 -9.88
N THR A 112 -10.12 -0.86 -10.37
CA THR A 112 -10.90 0.25 -10.94
C THR A 112 -10.45 0.52 -12.37
N PHE A 113 -11.39 0.54 -13.31
CA PHE A 113 -11.13 0.94 -14.68
C PHE A 113 -11.55 2.38 -14.88
N VAL A 114 -10.62 3.21 -15.33
CA VAL A 114 -10.78 4.65 -15.54
C VAL A 114 -10.90 4.89 -17.04
N PHE A 115 -12.09 5.26 -17.53
CA PHE A 115 -12.32 5.56 -18.95
C PHE A 115 -12.34 7.07 -19.18
N THR A 116 -11.37 7.58 -19.94
CA THR A 116 -11.25 9.04 -20.18
C THR A 116 -12.18 9.57 -21.26
N GLN A 117 -12.76 8.70 -22.08
CA GLN A 117 -13.72 9.05 -23.13
C GLN A 117 -15.13 8.53 -22.83
N GLY A 118 -15.36 8.03 -21.61
CA GLY A 118 -16.60 7.38 -21.23
C GLY A 118 -16.72 5.93 -21.68
N ILE A 119 -17.86 5.32 -21.37
CA ILE A 119 -18.18 3.92 -21.69
C ILE A 119 -19.68 3.77 -21.93
N THR A 120 -20.07 2.89 -22.84
CA THR A 120 -21.49 2.60 -23.10
C THR A 120 -22.15 1.83 -21.94
N GLU A 121 -23.42 2.10 -21.66
CA GLU A 121 -24.18 1.48 -20.55
C GLU A 121 -24.08 -0.05 -20.47
N ASP A 122 -24.33 -0.81 -21.55
CA ASP A 122 -24.32 -2.28 -21.50
C ASP A 122 -22.93 -2.83 -21.15
N LEU A 123 -21.90 -2.15 -21.67
CA LEU A 123 -20.51 -2.52 -21.40
C LEU A 123 -20.11 -2.17 -19.97
N ALA A 124 -20.64 -1.06 -19.44
CA ALA A 124 -20.44 -0.69 -18.04
C ALA A 124 -21.06 -1.74 -17.10
N GLU A 125 -22.31 -2.14 -17.35
CA GLU A 125 -22.98 -3.20 -16.59
C GLU A 125 -22.20 -4.53 -16.67
N CYS A 126 -21.73 -4.89 -17.86
CA CYS A 126 -20.90 -6.08 -18.05
C CYS A 126 -19.62 -6.03 -17.21
N LEU A 127 -18.89 -4.90 -17.22
CA LEU A 127 -17.66 -4.74 -16.42
C LEU A 127 -17.94 -4.76 -14.91
N LEU A 128 -19.01 -4.09 -14.45
CA LEU A 128 -19.44 -4.13 -13.06
C LEU A 128 -19.76 -5.57 -12.62
N SER A 129 -20.42 -6.36 -13.48
CA SER A 129 -20.71 -7.78 -13.23
C SER A 129 -19.45 -8.66 -13.17
N CYS A 130 -18.34 -8.23 -13.79
CA CYS A 130 -17.03 -8.87 -13.67
C CYS A 130 -16.32 -8.57 -12.34
N GLY A 131 -16.87 -7.67 -11.52
CA GLY A 131 -16.30 -7.28 -10.22
C GLY A 131 -15.30 -6.13 -10.28
N VAL A 132 -15.20 -5.40 -11.40
CA VAL A 132 -14.41 -4.17 -11.46
C VAL A 132 -15.27 -2.96 -11.08
N SER A 133 -14.65 -1.96 -10.47
CA SER A 133 -15.27 -0.65 -10.29
C SER A 133 -14.97 0.24 -11.49
N LEU A 134 -15.87 1.19 -11.77
CA LEU A 134 -15.76 2.06 -12.92
C LEU A 134 -15.68 3.52 -12.50
N GLN A 135 -14.83 4.24 -13.21
CA GLN A 135 -14.68 5.67 -13.11
C GLN A 135 -14.70 6.28 -14.51
N CYS A 136 -15.85 6.84 -14.88
CA CYS A 136 -16.14 7.20 -16.25
C CYS A 136 -17.46 7.97 -16.36
N GLU A 137 -17.64 8.66 -17.47
CA GLU A 137 -18.96 9.07 -17.95
C GLU A 137 -19.67 7.87 -18.62
N ILE A 138 -20.95 7.66 -18.31
CA ILE A 138 -21.78 6.63 -18.98
C ILE A 138 -22.43 7.25 -20.21
N LEU A 139 -22.32 6.54 -21.34
CA LEU A 139 -22.83 6.94 -22.64
C LEU A 139 -23.94 5.98 -23.10
N PRO A 140 -24.90 6.45 -23.92
CA PRO A 140 -25.87 5.59 -24.56
C PRO A 140 -25.22 4.51 -25.42
N ASN A 141 -25.90 3.37 -25.56
CA ASN A 141 -25.47 2.33 -26.49
C ASN A 141 -25.47 2.82 -27.95
N PRO A 142 -24.59 2.30 -28.83
CA PRO A 142 -24.60 2.65 -30.24
C PRO A 142 -25.99 2.42 -30.87
N GLY A 143 -26.56 3.47 -31.49
CA GLY A 143 -27.90 3.44 -32.07
C GLY A 143 -29.05 3.77 -31.10
N CYS A 144 -28.74 4.15 -29.86
CA CYS A 144 -29.70 4.68 -28.89
C CYS A 144 -29.40 6.17 -28.63
N ASP A 145 -30.45 6.99 -28.54
CA ASP A 145 -30.30 8.44 -28.30
C ASP A 145 -30.19 8.80 -26.81
N ASN A 146 -30.70 7.93 -25.92
CA ASN A 146 -30.74 8.13 -24.48
C ASN A 146 -30.26 6.87 -23.74
N LEU A 147 -29.85 7.05 -22.48
CA LEU A 147 -29.60 5.95 -21.55
C LEU A 147 -30.91 5.19 -21.29
N LYS A 148 -30.82 3.86 -21.22
CA LYS A 148 -31.93 2.99 -20.85
C LYS A 148 -32.04 2.85 -19.33
N ASN A 149 -30.94 3.05 -18.62
CA ASN A 149 -30.83 2.77 -17.19
C ASN A 149 -30.09 3.93 -16.48
N ASP A 150 -30.85 4.82 -15.85
CA ASP A 150 -30.29 5.98 -15.13
C ASP A 150 -29.66 5.61 -13.77
N ASP A 151 -29.87 4.38 -13.29
CA ASP A 151 -29.44 3.90 -11.97
C ASP A 151 -28.02 3.31 -11.93
N ILE A 152 -27.26 3.34 -13.04
CA ILE A 152 -25.89 2.83 -13.09
C ILE A 152 -24.99 3.68 -12.17
N SER A 153 -24.73 3.16 -10.98
CA SER A 153 -23.92 3.82 -9.96
C SER A 153 -22.42 3.70 -10.28
N VAL A 154 -21.85 4.72 -10.93
CA VAL A 154 -20.40 4.87 -11.15
C VAL A 154 -19.82 6.06 -10.40
N ASN A 155 -18.55 5.95 -10.00
CA ASN A 155 -17.87 7.03 -9.31
C ASN A 155 -17.36 8.07 -10.32
N ASN A 156 -18.10 9.17 -10.46
CA ASN A 156 -17.72 10.27 -11.35
C ASN A 156 -16.58 11.16 -10.77
N GLN A 157 -16.24 11.02 -9.49
CA GLN A 157 -15.17 11.80 -8.85
C GLN A 157 -13.93 10.93 -8.55
N LEU A 158 -12.75 11.40 -9.00
CA LEU A 158 -11.46 10.87 -8.54
C LEU A 158 -11.24 11.39 -7.12
N GLY A 159 -11.33 10.51 -6.12
CA GLY A 159 -10.92 10.89 -4.76
C GLY A 159 -11.52 10.11 -3.60
N GLU A 160 -12.69 9.50 -3.73
CA GLU A 160 -13.34 8.85 -2.59
C GLU A 160 -13.93 7.49 -2.97
N THR A 161 -13.04 6.50 -3.10
CA THR A 161 -13.45 5.13 -2.79
C THR A 161 -13.04 4.86 -1.36
N VAL A 162 -14.01 4.60 -0.47
CA VAL A 162 -13.73 4.00 0.84
C VAL A 162 -13.11 2.64 0.54
N VAL A 163 -11.78 2.56 0.61
CA VAL A 163 -11.07 1.30 0.35
C VAL A 163 -10.92 0.58 1.67
N PRO A 164 -11.15 -0.74 1.72
CA PRO A 164 -10.90 -1.51 2.93
C PRO A 164 -9.45 -1.30 3.36
N GLU A 165 -9.26 -0.98 4.63
CA GLU A 165 -7.94 -0.93 5.26
C GLU A 165 -7.76 -2.12 6.20
N CYS A 166 -6.52 -2.56 6.38
CA CYS A 166 -6.22 -3.57 7.38
C CYS A 166 -6.46 -2.95 8.75
N ASN A 167 -7.28 -3.61 9.56
CA ASN A 167 -7.62 -3.15 10.92
C ASN A 167 -6.62 -3.64 11.97
N LYS A 168 -5.69 -4.53 11.62
CA LYS A 168 -4.73 -5.11 12.56
C LYS A 168 -3.35 -4.51 12.33
N ILE A 169 -2.74 -4.03 13.40
CA ILE A 169 -1.39 -3.49 13.42
C ILE A 169 -0.50 -4.35 14.30
N ASN A 170 0.69 -4.70 13.80
CA ASN A 170 1.75 -5.31 14.57
C ASN A 170 2.82 -4.26 14.88
N LEU A 171 3.08 -4.00 16.17
CA LEU A 171 4.07 -3.02 16.60
C LEU A 171 5.45 -3.67 16.76
N ASP A 172 6.42 -3.22 15.96
CA ASP A 172 7.83 -3.51 16.23
C ASP A 172 8.33 -2.70 17.44
N VAL A 173 9.46 -3.14 17.99
CA VAL A 173 10.19 -2.45 19.07
C VAL A 173 10.45 -0.99 18.73
N THR A 174 10.84 -0.72 17.47
CA THR A 174 11.16 0.64 17.01
C THR A 174 9.93 1.55 16.97
N ALA A 175 8.76 1.01 16.65
CA ALA A 175 7.49 1.73 16.66
C ALA A 175 7.06 2.06 18.10
N MET A 176 7.14 1.07 19.01
CA MET A 176 6.85 1.30 20.43
C MET A 176 7.76 2.37 21.04
N ILE A 177 9.06 2.37 20.70
CA ILE A 177 9.98 3.44 21.12
C ILE A 177 9.55 4.80 20.57
N ALA A 178 9.26 4.90 19.27
CA ALA A 178 8.86 6.17 18.66
C ALA A 178 7.55 6.72 19.26
N LEU A 179 6.60 5.86 19.63
CA LEU A 179 5.35 6.29 20.26
C LEU A 179 5.54 6.89 21.65
N VAL A 180 6.55 6.43 22.40
CA VAL A 180 6.75 6.82 23.80
C VAL A 180 7.93 7.76 24.01
N SER A 181 8.81 7.92 23.02
CA SER A 181 10.02 8.75 23.08
C SER A 181 9.72 10.19 23.51
N ALA A 182 10.57 10.77 24.34
CA ALA A 182 10.45 12.18 24.68
C ALA A 182 10.61 13.08 23.44
N LEU A 183 11.47 12.73 22.47
CA LEU A 183 11.63 13.47 21.20
C LEU A 183 10.29 13.70 20.51
N THR A 184 9.52 12.64 20.33
CA THR A 184 8.23 12.68 19.60
C THR A 184 7.10 13.26 20.43
N ASN A 185 7.31 13.41 21.75
CA ASN A 185 6.33 13.91 22.71
C ASN A 185 6.69 15.31 23.23
N GLY A 186 7.42 16.10 22.44
CA GLY A 186 7.65 17.54 22.68
C GLY A 186 9.06 17.92 23.12
N SER A 187 9.93 16.95 23.42
CA SER A 187 11.33 17.21 23.79
C SER A 187 12.29 17.21 22.60
N CYS A 188 11.86 17.66 21.43
CA CYS A 188 12.73 17.74 20.24
C CYS A 188 13.57 19.03 20.17
N ASN A 189 13.46 19.96 21.13
CA ASN A 189 14.23 21.22 21.15
C ASN A 189 15.54 21.13 21.98
N PHE A 190 16.16 19.95 21.99
CA PHE A 190 17.42 19.72 22.68
C PHE A 190 18.55 19.38 21.70
N GLN A 191 19.73 19.89 22.00
CA GLN A 191 21.00 19.45 21.43
C GLN A 191 21.70 18.54 22.44
N PHE A 192 21.87 17.28 22.05
CA PHE A 192 22.48 16.24 22.87
C PHE A 192 23.99 16.14 22.61
N GLN A 193 24.72 15.58 23.57
CA GLN A 193 26.15 15.27 23.41
C GLN A 193 26.42 14.26 22.28
N ASP A 194 25.45 13.36 22.04
CA ASP A 194 25.49 12.39 20.94
C ASP A 194 24.91 13.04 19.68
N GLN A 195 25.75 13.17 18.63
CA GLN A 195 25.36 13.78 17.36
C GLN A 195 24.15 13.09 16.72
N ILE A 196 24.02 11.77 16.84
CA ILE A 196 22.90 11.01 16.24
C ILE A 196 21.58 11.41 16.90
N LEU A 197 21.58 11.68 18.21
CA LEU A 197 20.39 12.12 18.92
C LEU A 197 20.00 13.55 18.56
N SER A 198 20.98 14.43 18.38
CA SER A 198 20.74 15.80 17.89
C SER A 198 20.17 15.81 16.48
N GLU A 199 20.70 14.97 15.58
CA GLU A 199 20.14 14.79 14.23
C GLU A 199 18.70 14.23 14.25
N GLN A 200 18.39 13.31 15.18
CA GLN A 200 17.01 12.83 15.34
C GLN A 200 16.06 13.90 15.88
N ALA A 201 16.53 14.76 16.79
CA ALA A 201 15.75 15.87 17.31
C ALA A 201 15.48 16.93 16.22
N GLU A 202 16.49 17.25 15.39
CA GLU A 202 16.34 18.08 14.19
C GLU A 202 15.27 17.53 13.24
N ARG A 203 15.37 16.25 12.88
CA ARG A 203 14.38 15.60 12.01
C ARG A 203 12.99 15.56 12.61
N GLU A 204 12.86 15.41 13.93
CA GLU A 204 11.55 15.47 14.59
C GLU A 204 10.93 16.87 14.53
N ARG A 205 11.73 17.95 14.50
CA ARG A 205 11.23 19.31 14.29
C ARG A 205 10.80 19.54 12.84
N GLU A 206 11.50 18.97 11.87
CA GLU A 206 11.19 19.09 10.44
C GLU A 206 10.00 18.21 10.02
N ASN A 207 9.98 16.96 10.48
CA ASN A 207 8.98 15.96 10.14
C ASN A 207 8.58 15.14 11.39
N PRO A 208 7.59 15.63 12.16
CA PRO A 208 7.12 14.97 13.37
C PRO A 208 6.55 13.58 13.09
N VAL A 209 7.04 12.56 13.79
CA VAL A 209 6.64 11.16 13.54
C VAL A 209 5.28 10.83 14.18
N LEU A 210 4.99 11.40 15.36
CA LEU A 210 3.83 11.01 16.16
C LEU A 210 2.48 11.27 15.46
N PRO A 211 2.24 12.42 14.78
CA PRO A 211 0.98 12.64 14.05
C PRO A 211 0.73 11.60 12.95
N HIS A 212 1.78 11.21 12.22
CA HIS A 212 1.71 10.19 11.17
C HIS A 212 1.38 8.81 11.75
N LEU A 213 2.03 8.44 12.86
CA LEU A 213 1.74 7.19 13.55
C LEU A 213 0.32 7.17 14.11
N ASN A 214 -0.15 8.26 14.72
CA ASN A 214 -1.50 8.34 15.27
C ASN A 214 -2.56 8.17 14.18
N LYS A 215 -2.38 8.79 13.00
CA LYS A 215 -3.28 8.61 11.86
C LYS A 215 -3.36 7.15 11.41
N VAL A 216 -2.23 6.44 11.40
CA VAL A 216 -2.17 5.02 11.01
C VAL A 216 -2.77 4.12 12.09
N LEU A 217 -2.67 4.48 13.37
CA LEU A 217 -3.15 3.68 14.49
C LEU A 217 -4.64 3.91 14.81
N GLU A 218 -5.23 5.00 14.31
CA GLU A 218 -6.60 5.39 14.61
C GLU A 218 -7.60 4.30 14.20
N GLY A 219 -8.42 3.85 15.16
CA GLY A 219 -9.44 2.82 14.95
C GLY A 219 -8.92 1.40 14.73
N LYS A 220 -7.60 1.14 14.88
CA LYS A 220 -6.99 -0.17 14.63
C LYS A 220 -6.72 -0.97 15.91
N GLU A 221 -6.73 -2.29 15.77
CA GLU A 221 -6.35 -3.24 16.82
C GLU A 221 -4.83 -3.38 16.86
N LEU A 222 -4.23 -3.22 18.03
CA LEU A 222 -2.77 -3.23 18.21
C LEU A 222 -2.31 -4.55 18.80
N PHE A 223 -1.33 -5.17 18.14
CA PHE A 223 -0.70 -6.42 18.54
C PHE A 223 0.81 -6.23 18.65
N ALA A 224 1.46 -6.99 19.53
CA ALA A 224 2.90 -7.15 19.54
C ALA A 224 3.26 -8.53 20.08
N CYS A 225 4.27 -9.16 19.49
CA CYS A 225 4.72 -10.48 19.94
C CYS A 225 5.50 -10.38 21.26
N SER A 226 5.52 -11.44 22.05
CA SER A 226 6.22 -11.50 23.34
C SER A 226 7.69 -11.07 23.24
N LEU A 227 8.40 -11.44 22.16
CA LEU A 227 9.78 -10.98 21.94
C LEU A 227 9.89 -9.47 21.72
N ALA A 228 8.93 -8.85 21.02
CA ALA A 228 8.92 -7.41 20.79
C ALA A 228 8.65 -6.65 22.10
N ILE A 229 7.66 -7.10 22.87
CA ILE A 229 7.30 -6.49 24.16
C ILE A 229 8.46 -6.59 25.15
N SER A 230 9.03 -7.77 25.35
CA SER A 230 10.17 -7.97 26.25
C SER A 230 11.41 -7.18 25.82
N SER A 231 11.69 -7.11 24.51
CA SER A 231 12.79 -6.29 23.98
C SER A 231 12.57 -4.79 24.21
N PHE A 232 11.33 -4.32 24.02
CA PHE A 232 10.96 -2.94 24.26
C PHE A 232 11.10 -2.57 25.74
N GLN A 233 10.58 -3.41 26.65
CA GLN A 233 10.70 -3.22 28.09
C GLN A 233 12.16 -3.20 28.54
N SER A 234 13.01 -4.11 28.04
CA SER A 234 14.43 -4.12 28.37
C SER A 234 15.15 -2.83 27.96
N ILE A 235 14.84 -2.28 26.78
CA ILE A 235 15.40 -0.99 26.33
C ILE A 235 14.89 0.16 27.21
N LEU A 236 13.61 0.15 27.52
CA LEU A 236 12.96 1.18 28.34
C LEU A 236 13.48 1.18 29.78
N ASP A 237 13.76 0.01 30.36
CA ASP A 237 14.32 -0.11 31.70
C ASP A 237 15.74 0.43 31.76
N MET A 238 16.53 0.17 30.72
CA MET A 238 17.93 0.61 30.61
C MET A 238 18.06 2.11 30.30
N LEU A 239 17.23 2.65 29.41
CA LEU A 239 17.43 3.99 28.84
C LEU A 239 16.30 4.98 29.16
N GLY A 240 15.08 4.50 29.41
CA GLY A 240 13.88 5.33 29.49
C GLY A 240 13.79 6.18 30.76
N GLY A 241 13.33 7.41 30.61
CA GLY A 241 13.00 8.29 31.74
C GLY A 241 11.60 8.03 32.31
N PRO A 242 11.22 8.75 33.39
CA PRO A 242 9.94 8.53 34.07
C PRO A 242 8.72 8.78 33.17
N ASN A 243 8.73 9.82 32.33
CA ASN A 243 7.61 10.12 31.45
C ASN A 243 7.51 9.16 30.27
N GLU A 244 8.64 8.72 29.70
CA GLU A 244 8.70 7.66 28.69
C GLU A 244 8.16 6.34 29.24
N LYS A 245 8.50 6.01 30.48
CA LYS A 245 7.98 4.83 31.19
C LYS A 245 6.48 4.90 31.43
N GLU A 246 5.96 6.06 31.82
CA GLU A 246 4.51 6.23 32.00
C GLU A 246 3.76 6.11 30.66
N ARG A 247 4.25 6.75 29.60
CA ARG A 247 3.68 6.61 28.25
C ARG A 247 3.71 5.16 27.76
N ALA A 248 4.79 4.44 28.04
CA ALA A 248 4.90 3.01 27.72
C ALA A 248 3.87 2.16 28.47
N ARG A 249 3.62 2.45 29.75
CA ARG A 249 2.59 1.74 30.52
C ARG A 249 1.20 1.94 29.92
N HIS A 250 0.89 3.16 29.51
CA HIS A 250 -0.37 3.47 28.82
C HIS A 250 -0.45 2.81 27.43
N LEU A 251 0.63 2.83 26.64
CA LEU A 251 0.69 2.15 25.34
C LEU A 251 0.43 0.64 25.49
N LEU A 252 1.18 -0.03 26.38
CA LEU A 252 1.06 -1.48 26.59
C LEU A 252 -0.32 -1.90 27.09
N SER A 253 -1.05 -1.03 27.80
CA SER A 253 -2.44 -1.32 28.20
C SER A 253 -3.42 -1.46 27.02
N LYS A 254 -3.05 -0.94 25.84
CA LYS A 254 -3.85 -1.01 24.61
C LYS A 254 -3.37 -2.08 23.63
N VAL A 255 -2.19 -2.65 23.88
CA VAL A 255 -1.55 -3.63 22.98
C VAL A 255 -1.91 -5.03 23.44
N THR A 256 -2.41 -5.84 22.51
CA THR A 256 -2.65 -7.27 22.72
C THR A 256 -1.35 -8.03 22.52
N GLU A 257 -0.82 -8.62 23.58
CA GLU A 257 0.34 -9.52 23.48
C GLU A 257 -0.06 -10.84 22.80
N VAL A 258 0.78 -11.30 21.89
CA VAL A 258 0.63 -12.58 21.17
C VAL A 258 1.91 -13.41 21.27
N SER A 259 1.78 -14.73 21.19
CA SER A 259 2.95 -15.63 21.19
C SER A 259 3.83 -15.41 19.95
N ASP A 260 5.13 -15.62 20.09
CA ASP A 260 6.08 -15.61 18.98
C ASP A 260 5.78 -16.76 18.00
N ASP A 261 5.13 -16.44 16.87
CA ASP A 261 4.63 -17.43 15.92
C ASP A 261 4.84 -16.97 14.48
N PRO A 262 6.09 -17.01 13.97
CA PRO A 262 6.40 -16.48 12.66
C PRO A 262 5.82 -17.32 11.52
N SER A 263 5.34 -16.67 10.46
CA SER A 263 4.83 -17.33 9.25
C SER A 263 5.90 -18.19 8.55
N LYS A 264 5.46 -19.24 7.85
CA LYS A 264 6.37 -20.17 7.14
C LYS A 264 7.29 -19.45 6.15
N ARG A 265 6.74 -18.54 5.33
CA ARG A 265 7.52 -17.74 4.37
C ARG A 265 8.62 -16.90 5.03
N THR A 266 8.40 -16.46 6.27
CA THR A 266 9.42 -15.72 7.03
C THR A 266 10.50 -16.62 7.61
N GLN A 267 10.11 -17.82 8.06
CA GLN A 267 11.05 -18.82 8.57
C GLN A 267 12.02 -19.29 7.47
N GLU A 268 11.53 -19.40 6.24
CA GLU A 268 12.29 -19.82 5.05
C GLU A 268 13.29 -18.77 4.53
N LEU A 269 13.22 -17.52 5.02
CA LEU A 269 14.20 -16.49 4.64
C LEU A 269 15.63 -16.93 4.98
N SER A 270 16.53 -16.85 4.02
CA SER A 270 17.95 -17.13 4.22
C SER A 270 18.57 -16.06 5.13
N SER A 271 19.25 -16.51 6.19
CA SER A 271 19.95 -15.62 7.12
C SER A 271 21.05 -14.83 6.41
N SER A 272 21.17 -13.55 6.74
CA SER A 272 22.22 -12.66 6.22
C SER A 272 22.57 -11.61 7.27
N ALA A 273 23.62 -10.80 7.04
CA ALA A 273 23.96 -9.69 7.95
C ALA A 273 22.79 -8.71 8.17
N ARG A 274 21.88 -8.60 7.20
CA ARG A 274 20.68 -7.74 7.22
C ARG A 274 19.43 -8.46 7.75
N ILE A 275 19.45 -9.78 7.86
CA ILE A 275 18.31 -10.61 8.28
C ILE A 275 18.68 -11.33 9.59
N LYS A 276 18.41 -10.64 10.70
CA LYS A 276 18.63 -11.16 12.06
C LYS A 276 17.39 -11.92 12.56
N THR A 277 17.59 -12.76 13.58
CA THR A 277 16.54 -13.60 14.17
C THR A 277 15.36 -12.79 14.73
N ARG A 278 15.62 -11.69 15.46
CA ARG A 278 14.55 -10.88 16.06
C ARG A 278 13.60 -10.29 15.00
N PRO A 279 14.06 -9.57 13.96
CA PRO A 279 13.19 -9.14 12.87
C PRO A 279 12.39 -10.28 12.23
N LYS A 280 12.96 -11.48 12.03
CA LYS A 280 12.18 -12.62 11.51
C LYS A 280 10.98 -12.96 12.39
N ILE A 281 11.17 -12.98 13.71
CA ILE A 281 10.08 -13.31 14.64
C ILE A 281 9.02 -12.20 14.63
N VAL A 282 9.43 -10.94 14.77
CA VAL A 282 8.49 -9.79 14.83
C VAL A 282 7.69 -9.66 13.53
N PHE A 283 8.37 -9.61 12.38
CA PHE A 283 7.71 -9.47 11.08
C PHE A 283 6.93 -10.73 10.73
N GLY A 284 7.47 -11.91 11.01
CA GLY A 284 6.80 -13.17 10.72
C GLY A 284 5.53 -13.35 11.54
N THR A 285 5.52 -12.91 12.79
CA THR A 285 4.32 -13.01 13.65
C THR A 285 3.24 -12.05 13.16
N GLY A 286 3.60 -10.80 12.85
CA GLY A 286 2.67 -9.85 12.20
C GLY A 286 2.14 -10.38 10.88
N ASP A 287 3.00 -11.00 10.08
CA ASP A 287 2.64 -11.63 8.81
C ASP A 287 1.63 -12.77 8.96
N LYS A 288 1.84 -13.66 9.94
CA LYS A 288 0.90 -14.74 10.25
C LYS A 288 -0.45 -14.23 10.73
N LEU A 289 -0.45 -13.12 11.46
CA LEU A 289 -1.67 -12.47 11.96
C LEU A 289 -2.42 -11.66 10.91
N GLN A 290 -1.83 -11.50 9.71
CA GLN A 290 -2.29 -10.56 8.68
C GLN A 290 -2.41 -9.14 9.24
N ALA A 291 -1.42 -8.71 10.01
CA ALA A 291 -1.33 -7.40 10.65
C ALA A 291 -0.19 -6.57 10.04
N VAL A 292 -0.48 -5.34 9.63
CA VAL A 292 0.52 -4.44 9.03
C VAL A 292 1.56 -4.10 10.09
N THR A 293 2.83 -4.36 9.80
CA THR A 293 3.91 -4.13 10.77
C THR A 293 4.43 -2.70 10.69
N ILE A 294 4.34 -1.96 11.80
CA ILE A 294 4.93 -0.61 11.91
C ILE A 294 6.36 -0.77 12.42
N THR A 295 7.34 -0.18 11.73
CA THR A 295 8.76 -0.32 12.05
C THR A 295 9.63 0.77 11.43
N SER A 296 10.80 1.04 12.01
CA SER A 296 11.86 1.82 11.36
C SER A 296 12.93 0.95 10.68
N ASN A 297 12.79 -0.38 10.71
CA ASN A 297 13.79 -1.32 10.20
C ASN A 297 13.63 -1.57 8.69
N GLY A 298 13.82 -0.53 7.88
CA GLY A 298 13.73 -0.63 6.43
C GLY A 298 14.79 -1.53 5.78
N SER A 299 15.90 -1.81 6.46
CA SER A 299 16.96 -2.68 5.92
C SER A 299 16.52 -4.15 5.90
N PHE A 300 15.80 -4.62 6.92
CA PHE A 300 15.21 -5.95 6.95
C PHE A 300 14.16 -6.12 5.85
N VAL A 301 13.25 -5.14 5.71
CA VAL A 301 12.18 -5.16 4.69
C VAL A 301 12.77 -5.31 3.28
N ARG A 302 13.80 -4.52 2.96
CA ARG A 302 14.48 -4.60 1.66
C ARG A 302 15.16 -5.95 1.46
N ALA A 303 15.87 -6.45 2.47
CA ALA A 303 16.55 -7.73 2.38
C ALA A 303 15.59 -8.93 2.23
N ALA A 304 14.40 -8.87 2.85
CA ALA A 304 13.36 -9.88 2.66
C ALA A 304 12.78 -9.83 1.24
N ARG A 305 12.55 -8.62 0.71
CA ARG A 305 12.07 -8.41 -0.66
C ARG A 305 13.06 -8.93 -1.72
N GLU A 306 14.36 -8.76 -1.50
CA GLU A 306 15.43 -9.34 -2.33
C GLU A 306 15.35 -10.88 -2.39
N GLN A 307 14.72 -11.53 -1.40
CA GLN A 307 14.49 -12.97 -1.33
C GLN A 307 13.06 -13.39 -1.73
N GLY A 308 12.27 -12.46 -2.30
CA GLY A 308 10.92 -12.74 -2.80
C GLY A 308 9.83 -12.70 -1.74
N VAL A 309 10.11 -12.21 -0.53
CA VAL A 309 9.10 -12.03 0.53
C VAL A 309 8.77 -10.56 0.71
N GLU A 310 7.57 -10.16 0.30
CA GLU A 310 7.04 -8.81 0.49
C GLU A 310 6.12 -8.78 1.73
N PHE A 311 6.54 -8.02 2.74
CA PHE A 311 5.79 -7.81 3.97
C PHE A 311 4.90 -6.56 3.85
N ALA A 312 3.71 -6.62 4.45
CA ALA A 312 2.87 -5.46 4.67
C ALA A 312 3.44 -4.63 5.82
N VAL A 313 4.01 -3.46 5.50
CA VAL A 313 4.74 -2.65 6.47
C VAL A 313 4.40 -1.17 6.33
N PHE A 314 4.39 -0.47 7.46
CA PHE A 314 4.41 0.98 7.50
C PHE A 314 5.76 1.43 8.08
N LEU A 315 6.55 2.12 7.28
CA LEU A 315 7.87 2.60 7.70
C LEU A 315 7.77 3.98 8.32
N HIS A 316 8.37 4.14 9.50
CA HIS A 316 8.55 5.44 10.13
C HIS A 316 10.04 5.75 10.31
N GLU A 317 10.38 7.03 10.45
CA GLU A 317 11.74 7.41 10.79
C GLU A 317 12.10 6.98 12.23
N PRO A 318 13.34 6.52 12.47
CA PRO A 318 13.77 6.12 13.80
C PRO A 318 13.83 7.32 14.76
N ARG A 319 13.39 7.09 15.99
CA ARG A 319 13.50 8.01 17.13
C ARG A 319 13.95 7.23 18.35
N ALA A 320 14.85 7.80 19.14
CA ALA A 320 15.41 7.19 20.34
C ALA A 320 14.70 7.67 21.61
N LEU A 321 14.85 6.91 22.70
CA LEU A 321 14.53 7.40 24.04
C LEU A 321 15.59 8.42 24.46
N THR A 322 15.17 9.59 24.93
CA THR A 322 16.08 10.71 25.20
C THR A 322 15.92 11.33 26.57
N GLU A 323 14.85 11.05 27.30
CA GLU A 323 14.49 11.77 28.53
C GLU A 323 15.64 11.82 29.55
N ASN A 324 16.27 10.68 29.85
CA ASN A 324 17.40 10.63 30.79
C ASN A 324 18.67 11.35 30.30
N LYS A 325 18.77 11.64 29.00
CA LYS A 325 19.90 12.37 28.40
C LYS A 325 19.65 13.87 28.32
N GLU A 326 18.42 14.33 28.51
CA GLU A 326 18.05 15.76 28.47
C GLU A 326 18.76 16.56 29.57
N GLN A 327 19.03 15.96 30.73
CA GLN A 327 19.78 16.61 31.82
C GLN A 327 21.21 17.02 31.44
N PHE A 328 21.78 16.42 30.38
CA PHE A 328 23.10 16.74 29.84
C PHE A 328 23.04 17.50 28.50
N ALA A 329 21.83 17.80 28.03
CA ALA A 329 21.58 18.46 26.76
C ALA A 329 21.42 19.98 26.95
N THR A 330 21.57 20.72 25.85
CA THR A 330 21.34 22.17 25.81
C THR A 330 20.07 22.45 25.02
N LEU A 331 19.25 23.38 25.50
CA LEU A 331 18.03 23.79 24.80
C LEU A 331 18.38 24.64 23.57
N VAL A 332 17.70 24.39 22.46
CA VAL A 332 17.88 25.10 21.17
C VAL A 332 16.65 25.95 20.88
#